data_AF-A0A3M1H1K1-F1
#
_entry.id   AF-A0A3M1H1K1-F1
#
_cell.length_a   1.000
_cell.length_b   1.000
_cell.length_c   1.000
_cell.angle_alpha   90.00
_cell.angle_beta   90.00
_cell.angle_gamma   90.00
#
_symmetry.space_group_name_H-M   'P 1'
#
loop_
_entity.id
_entity.type
_entity.pdbx_description
1 polymer ?
#
loop_
_entity_poly.entity_id
_entity_poly.type
_entity_poly.pdbx_seq_one_letter_code
_entity_poly.pdbx_strand_id
1 'polypeptide(L)'
;PDGRLHGGYDRRPLEYYSTLLWAPGEVVVDGYAVPVDVDAPPGQYWLDVGFYLTVGEAAVNLPLVQNGQMSDVTSVRIGPVEVVE
;
A
#
# COMPACT_ATOMS: atom_id res chain seq x y z
N PRO A 1 8.56 1.18 -15.35
CA PRO A 1 9.26 1.42 -16.64
C PRO A 1 8.42 2.16 -17.70
N ASP A 2 7.15 1.78 -17.87
CA ASP A 2 6.24 2.32 -18.91
C ASP A 2 5.09 3.20 -18.37
N GLY A 3 5.07 3.43 -17.05
CA GLY A 3 4.05 4.22 -16.36
C GLY A 3 2.74 3.46 -16.09
N ARG A 4 2.68 2.15 -16.37
CA ARG A 4 1.49 1.32 -16.10
C ARG A 4 1.64 0.55 -14.78
N LEU A 5 0.51 0.17 -14.21
CA LEU A 5 0.47 -0.77 -13.09
C LEU A 5 0.65 -2.19 -13.64
N HIS A 6 1.58 -2.93 -13.06
CA HIS A 6 1.94 -4.30 -13.47
C HIS A 6 1.82 -5.31 -12.32
N GLY A 7 1.04 -4.97 -11.30
CA GLY A 7 0.90 -5.79 -10.09
C GLY A 7 0.30 -4.98 -8.95
N GLY A 8 -0.16 -5.67 -7.91
CA GLY A 8 -0.79 -5.03 -6.77
C GLY A 8 -1.65 -6.00 -5.97
N TYR A 9 -1.84 -5.70 -4.70
CA TYR A 9 -2.72 -6.47 -3.84
C TYR A 9 -3.17 -5.64 -2.65
N ASP A 10 -4.49 -5.57 -2.48
CA ASP A 10 -5.12 -4.89 -1.36
C ASP A 10 -5.86 -5.91 -0.49
N ARG A 11 -5.72 -5.78 0.82
CA ARG A 11 -6.52 -6.51 1.79
C ARG A 11 -6.67 -5.69 3.08
N ARG A 12 -7.53 -6.17 3.97
CA ARG A 12 -7.59 -5.60 5.32
C ARG A 12 -6.24 -5.82 6.03
N PRO A 13 -5.75 -4.85 6.82
CA PRO A 13 -4.50 -5.00 7.55
C PRO A 13 -4.56 -6.19 8.50
N LEU A 14 -3.52 -7.02 8.46
CA LEU A 14 -3.28 -8.26 9.22
C LEU A 14 -4.41 -9.31 9.24
N GLU A 15 -5.56 -9.04 8.64
CA GLU A 15 -6.81 -9.83 8.53
C GLU A 15 -7.41 -10.33 9.85
N TYR A 16 -6.65 -11.02 10.69
CA TYR A 16 -7.06 -11.59 11.98
C TYR A 16 -6.96 -10.60 13.15
N TYR A 17 -6.40 -9.40 12.94
CA TYR A 17 -6.26 -8.36 13.96
C TYR A 17 -6.87 -7.05 13.48
N SER A 18 -8.10 -6.78 13.94
CA SER A 18 -8.88 -5.62 13.53
C SER A 18 -8.18 -4.31 13.86
N THR A 19 -8.22 -3.35 12.93
CA THR A 19 -7.73 -1.97 13.12
C THR A 19 -8.46 -1.22 14.23
N LEU A 20 -9.63 -1.71 14.68
CA LEU A 20 -10.34 -1.17 15.85
C LEU A 20 -9.65 -1.47 17.20
N LEU A 21 -8.73 -2.43 17.22
CA LEU A 21 -8.01 -2.83 18.42
C LEU A 21 -6.64 -2.13 18.55
N TRP A 22 -6.21 -1.42 17.51
CA TRP A 22 -4.90 -0.79 17.49
C TRP A 22 -4.78 0.28 18.57
N ALA A 23 -3.69 0.25 19.33
CA ALA A 23 -3.34 1.30 20.27
C ALA A 23 -2.51 2.41 19.58
N PRO A 24 -2.65 3.68 19.99
CA PRO A 24 -1.78 4.75 19.49
C PRO A 24 -0.29 4.41 19.70
N GLY A 25 0.50 4.45 18.62
CA GLY A 25 1.93 4.14 18.65
C GLY A 25 2.27 2.65 18.57
N GLU A 26 1.28 1.75 18.51
CA GLU A 26 1.51 0.33 18.27
C GLU A 26 2.12 0.10 16.87
N VAL A 27 3.08 -0.81 16.80
CA VAL A 27 3.68 -1.26 15.54
C VAL A 27 3.12 -2.63 15.19
N VAL A 28 2.28 -2.68 14.15
CA VAL A 28 1.70 -3.92 13.62
C VAL A 28 2.48 -4.34 12.38
N VAL A 29 3.10 -5.52 12.42
CA VAL A 29 3.87 -6.08 11.28
C VAL A 29 2.92 -6.90 10.42
N ASP A 30 2.77 -6.51 9.15
CA ASP A 30 1.86 -7.14 8.20
C ASP A 30 2.56 -7.49 6.89
N GLY A 31 2.66 -8.78 6.56
CA GLY A 31 3.42 -9.26 5.40
C GLY A 31 2.56 -9.36 4.14
N TYR A 32 3.06 -8.82 3.02
CA TYR A 32 2.38 -8.87 1.72
C TYR A 32 3.20 -9.64 0.70
N ALA A 33 2.56 -10.59 0.02
CA ALA A 33 3.02 -11.09 -1.26
C ALA A 33 2.33 -10.26 -2.34
N VAL A 34 3.10 -9.47 -3.09
CA VAL A 34 2.56 -8.62 -4.15
C VAL A 34 2.67 -9.38 -5.48
N PRO A 35 1.55 -9.82 -6.08
CA PRO A 35 1.58 -10.47 -7.37
C PRO A 35 2.00 -9.45 -8.44
N VAL A 36 2.90 -9.88 -9.30
CA VAL A 36 3.39 -9.14 -10.48
C VAL A 36 2.86 -9.85 -11.71
N ASP A 37 2.42 -9.08 -12.71
CA ASP A 37 1.98 -9.60 -14.00
C ASP A 37 3.12 -10.38 -14.66
N VAL A 38 2.81 -11.55 -15.23
CA VAL A 38 3.82 -12.39 -15.91
C VAL A 38 4.35 -11.70 -17.16
N ASP A 39 3.56 -10.80 -17.75
CA ASP A 39 3.95 -10.01 -18.93
C ASP A 39 4.54 -8.64 -18.54
N ALA A 40 4.84 -8.40 -17.25
CA ALA A 40 5.45 -7.16 -16.80
C ALA A 40 6.84 -6.99 -17.45
N PRO A 41 7.10 -5.85 -18.13
CA PRO A 41 8.41 -5.60 -18.71
C PRO A 41 9.52 -5.64 -17.66
N PRO A 42 10.69 -6.22 -17.94
CA PRO A 42 11.83 -6.15 -17.03
C PRO A 42 12.23 -4.69 -16.75
N GLY A 43 12.68 -4.43 -15.53
CA GLY A 43 13.19 -3.13 -15.13
C GLY A 43 12.81 -2.72 -13.71
N GLN A 44 12.97 -1.43 -13.42
CA GLN A 44 12.71 -0.88 -12.08
C GLN A 44 11.25 -0.43 -11.93
N TYR A 45 10.65 -0.91 -10.85
CA TYR A 45 9.28 -0.61 -10.42
C TYR A 45 9.26 0.02 -9.04
N TRP A 46 8.19 0.74 -8.76
CA TRP A 46 7.93 1.33 -7.45
C TRP A 46 6.62 0.79 -6.92
N LEU A 47 6.57 0.55 -5.61
CA LEU A 47 5.35 0.21 -4.91
C LEU A 47 4.75 1.51 -4.34
N ASP A 48 3.48 1.76 -4.62
CA ASP A 48 2.71 2.82 -3.95
C ASP A 48 1.83 2.15 -2.89
N VAL A 49 2.07 2.46 -1.62
CA VAL A 49 1.42 1.83 -0.46
C VAL A 49 0.62 2.87 0.31
N GLY A 50 -0.64 2.57 0.62
CA GLY A 50 -1.51 3.48 1.37
C GLY A 50 -2.67 2.74 2.03
N PHE A 51 -3.42 3.47 2.86
CA PHE A 51 -4.68 2.98 3.43
C PHE A 51 -5.85 3.75 2.83
N TYR A 52 -7.00 3.09 2.73
CA TYR A 52 -8.25 3.71 2.35
C TYR A 52 -9.41 3.17 3.18
N LEU A 53 -10.49 3.93 3.25
CA LEU A 53 -11.77 3.47 3.76
C LEU A 53 -12.71 3.18 2.59
N THR A 54 -13.49 2.11 2.70
CA THR A 54 -14.62 1.88 1.81
C THR A 54 -15.82 2.67 2.32
N VAL A 55 -16.26 3.66 1.56
CA VAL A 55 -17.43 4.50 1.87
C VAL A 55 -18.47 4.29 0.77
N GLY A 56 -19.51 3.50 1.07
CA GLY A 56 -20.43 3.00 0.05
C GLY A 56 -19.69 2.08 -0.93
N GLU A 57 -19.70 2.44 -2.21
CA GLU A 57 -18.98 1.72 -3.28
C GLU A 57 -17.60 2.33 -3.59
N ALA A 58 -17.22 3.43 -2.93
CA ALA A 58 -15.98 4.15 -3.22
C ALA A 58 -14.87 3.79 -2.23
N ALA A 59 -13.63 3.78 -2.71
CA ALA A 59 -12.43 3.82 -1.87
C ALA A 59 -12.01 5.28 -1.66
N VAL A 60 -11.87 5.69 -0.40
CA VAL A 60 -11.40 7.03 0.00
C VAL A 60 -10.06 6.87 0.69
N ASN A 61 -8.98 7.30 0.04
CA ASN A 61 -7.63 7.22 0.60
C ASN A 61 -7.52 8.06 1.88
N LEU A 62 -6.82 7.52 2.87
CA LEU A 62 -6.58 8.17 4.15
C LEU A 62 -5.32 9.04 4.09
N PRO A 63 -5.34 10.25 4.68
CA PRO A 63 -4.14 11.08 4.78
C PRO A 63 -3.11 10.42 5.71
N LEU A 64 -1.84 10.55 5.36
CA LEU A 64 -0.74 10.19 6.23
C LEU A 64 -0.64 11.18 7.40
N VAL A 65 -0.22 10.69 8.56
CA VAL A 65 0.05 11.50 9.74
C VAL A 65 1.56 11.58 9.95
N GLN A 66 2.09 12.79 10.03
CA GLN A 66 3.49 13.06 10.36
C GLN A 66 3.55 13.97 11.58
N ASN A 67 4.25 13.53 12.63
CA ASN A 67 4.37 14.27 13.90
C ASN A 67 3.00 14.70 14.49
N GLY A 68 1.98 13.85 14.35
CA GLY A 68 0.62 14.12 14.84
C GLY A 68 -0.21 15.07 13.95
N GLN A 69 0.33 15.54 12.83
CA GLN A 69 -0.39 16.38 11.87
C GLN A 69 -0.76 15.57 10.62
N MET A 70 -2.00 15.72 10.15
CA MET A 70 -2.43 15.15 8.88
C MET A 70 -1.75 15.88 7.71
N SER A 71 -1.39 15.11 6.68
CA SER A 71 -0.80 15.56 5.42
C SER A 71 -1.81 15.41 4.27
N ASP A 72 -1.60 16.12 3.17
CA ASP A 72 -2.34 15.91 1.90
C ASP A 72 -1.82 14.69 1.12
N VAL A 73 -0.74 14.05 1.59
CA VAL A 73 -0.20 12.81 1.03
C VAL A 73 -0.99 11.62 1.57
N THR A 74 -1.34 10.68 0.70
CA THR A 74 -2.18 9.52 1.04
C THR A 74 -1.49 8.16 0.82
N SER A 75 -0.29 8.17 0.25
CA SER A 75 0.51 6.96 0.02
C SER A 75 2.00 7.25 0.19
N VAL A 76 2.76 6.20 0.46
CA VAL A 76 4.22 6.21 0.47
C VAL A 76 4.71 5.39 -0.72
N ARG A 77 5.73 5.90 -1.40
CA ARG A 77 6.40 5.20 -2.49
C ARG A 77 7.63 4.46 -1.96
N ILE A 78 7.71 3.15 -2.22
CA ILE A 78 8.78 2.26 -1.76
C ILE A 78 9.45 1.63 -2.98
N GLY A 79 10.78 1.53 -2.96
CA GLY A 79 11.57 0.93 -4.04
C GLY A 79 12.84 1.72 -4.39
N PRO A 80 13.37 1.55 -5.61
CA PRO A 80 12.84 0.68 -6.67
C PRO A 80 13.01 -0.82 -6.35
N VAL A 81 12.15 -1.65 -6.92
CA VAL A 81 12.29 -3.12 -6.98
C VAL A 81 12.59 -3.50 -8.42
N GLU A 82 13.54 -4.41 -8.61
CA GLU A 82 13.91 -4.92 -9.94
C GLU A 82 13.02 -6.11 -10.31
N VAL A 83 12.31 -5.99 -11.43
CA VAL A 83 11.64 -7.10 -12.11
C VAL A 83 12.58 -7.60 -13.20
N VAL A 84 12.89 -8.89 -13.15
CA VAL A 84 13.76 -9.59 -14.10
C VAL A 84 12.93 -10.58 -14.91
N GLU A 85 13.43 -10.96 -16.10
CA GLU A 85 12.85 -12.05 -16.92
C GLU A 85 12.92 -13.42 -16.23
#